data_AF-A0A6B3D0R6-F1
#
_entry.id   AF-A0A6B3D0R6-F1
#
_cell.length_a   1.000
_cell.length_b   1.000
_cell.length_c   1.000
_cell.angle_alpha   90.00
_cell.angle_beta   90.00
_cell.angle_gamma   90.00
#
_symmetry.space_group_name_H-M   'P 1'
#
loop_
_entity.id
_entity.type
_entity.pdbx_description
1 polymer ?
#
loop_
_entity_poly.entity_id
_entity_poly.type
_entity_poly.pdbx_seq_one_letter_code
_entity_poly.pdbx_strand_id
1 'polypeptide(L)'
;RDWYAGKLKPLLDQGVDCFKTDFGERVPTDVVWHDGSDPERMHNYYTHLFNRTVFELLEKERGQGEAVLFARSATAGGQQYPVHWGGDCWSSFEAMAESLRGGLSLSLSGFGFWSHDIGG
;
A
#
# COMPACT_ATOMS: atom_id res chain seq x y z
N ARG A 1 13.42 -6.39 -7.07
CA ARG A 1 11.93 -6.44 -7.19
C ARG A 1 11.48 -7.85 -7.54
N ASP A 2 11.98 -8.43 -8.64
CA ASP A 2 11.63 -9.80 -9.08
C ASP A 2 11.80 -10.87 -8.02
N TRP A 3 12.91 -10.82 -7.25
CA TRP A 3 13.11 -11.76 -6.14
C TRP A 3 11.99 -11.68 -5.10
N TYR A 4 11.55 -10.48 -4.70
CA TYR A 4 10.49 -10.27 -3.72
C TYR A 4 9.13 -10.72 -4.26
N ALA A 5 8.79 -10.34 -5.49
CA ALA A 5 7.58 -10.82 -6.16
C ALA A 5 7.58 -12.36 -6.28
N GLY A 6 8.74 -12.95 -6.59
CA GLY A 6 8.93 -14.40 -6.61
C GLY A 6 8.78 -15.09 -5.25
N LYS A 7 8.85 -14.36 -4.13
CA LYS A 7 8.51 -14.88 -2.79
C LYS A 7 7.02 -14.81 -2.48
N LEU A 8 6.29 -13.89 -3.09
CA LEU A 8 4.84 -13.78 -2.93
C LEU A 8 4.09 -14.78 -3.81
N LYS A 9 4.60 -15.09 -5.02
CA LYS A 9 3.94 -16.03 -5.94
C LYS A 9 3.61 -17.39 -5.30
N PRO A 10 4.51 -18.06 -4.55
CA PRO A 10 4.17 -19.33 -3.90
C PRO A 10 3.01 -19.24 -2.90
N LEU A 11 2.72 -18.06 -2.36
CA LEU A 11 1.56 -17.85 -1.49
C LEU A 11 0.27 -17.80 -2.32
N LEU A 12 0.32 -17.16 -3.49
CA LEU A 12 -0.78 -17.18 -4.46
C LEU A 12 -1.08 -18.60 -4.94
N ASP A 13 -0.02 -19.37 -5.23
CA ASP A 13 -0.12 -20.79 -5.61
C ASP A 13 -0.72 -21.68 -4.49
N GLN A 14 -0.66 -21.22 -3.23
CA GLN A 14 -1.30 -21.87 -2.08
C GLN A 14 -2.76 -21.44 -1.85
N GLY A 15 -3.29 -20.52 -2.67
CA GLY A 15 -4.66 -20.05 -2.57
C GLY A 15 -4.84 -18.72 -1.83
N VAL A 16 -3.77 -17.97 -1.54
CA VAL A 16 -3.91 -16.57 -1.07
C VAL A 16 -4.39 -15.69 -2.21
N ASP A 17 -5.49 -14.95 -2.02
CA ASP A 17 -6.08 -14.14 -3.09
C ASP A 17 -5.47 -12.73 -3.21
N CYS A 18 -5.07 -12.14 -2.09
CA CYS A 18 -4.56 -10.76 -2.03
C CYS A 18 -3.57 -10.56 -0.88
N PHE A 19 -2.98 -9.37 -0.80
CA PHE A 19 -2.02 -9.01 0.25
C PHE A 19 -2.37 -7.68 0.92
N LYS A 20 -2.23 -7.64 2.25
CA LYS A 20 -2.08 -6.39 3.01
C LYS A 20 -0.64 -5.90 2.84
N THR A 21 -0.45 -4.78 2.14
CA THR A 21 0.85 -4.12 1.96
C THR A 21 1.08 -3.12 3.08
N ASP A 22 1.49 -3.66 4.23
CA ASP A 22 1.78 -2.88 5.42
C ASP A 22 3.16 -2.19 5.36
N PHE A 23 3.38 -1.19 6.21
CA PHE A 23 4.58 -0.35 6.23
C PHE A 23 4.82 0.46 4.93
N GLY A 24 6.09 0.73 4.60
CA GLY A 24 6.51 1.51 3.45
C GLY A 24 6.84 2.98 3.74
N GLU A 25 6.59 3.49 4.95
CA GLU A 25 6.73 4.93 5.26
C GLU A 25 8.04 5.33 5.99
N ARG A 26 8.75 4.41 6.66
CA ARG A 26 9.99 4.72 7.40
C ARG A 26 11.24 4.34 6.63
N VAL A 27 11.34 4.82 5.39
CA VAL A 27 12.48 4.56 4.53
C VAL A 27 13.63 5.50 4.88
N PRO A 28 14.83 5.01 5.25
CA PRO A 28 15.94 5.87 5.65
C PRO A 28 16.47 6.70 4.47
N THR A 29 17.04 7.86 4.77
CA THR A 29 17.66 8.75 3.77
C THR A 29 19.18 8.71 3.79
N ASP A 30 19.80 8.13 4.82
CA ASP A 30 21.25 7.93 4.97
C ASP A 30 21.74 6.64 4.29
N VAL A 31 21.23 6.37 3.09
CA VAL A 31 21.51 5.15 2.32
C VAL A 31 21.81 5.46 0.86
N VAL A 32 22.43 4.49 0.17
CA VAL A 32 22.64 4.56 -1.28
C VAL A 32 21.74 3.53 -1.95
N TRP A 33 20.83 3.98 -2.81
CA TRP A 33 19.97 3.10 -3.60
C TRP A 33 20.75 2.40 -4.71
N HIS A 34 20.34 1.19 -5.05
CA HIS A 34 20.99 0.38 -6.10
C HIS A 34 21.09 1.10 -7.45
N ASP A 35 20.10 1.93 -7.81
CA ASP A 35 20.07 2.69 -9.05
C ASP A 35 20.64 4.11 -8.92
N GLY A 36 21.18 4.47 -7.75
CA GLY A 36 21.72 5.80 -7.47
C GLY A 36 20.65 6.88 -7.26
N SER A 37 19.38 6.51 -7.10
CA SER A 37 18.30 7.47 -6.83
C SER A 37 18.54 8.31 -5.58
N ASP A 38 18.06 9.55 -5.63
CA ASP A 38 18.06 10.50 -4.51
C ASP A 38 17.30 9.92 -3.30
N PRO A 39 17.97 9.67 -2.16
CA PRO A 39 17.35 9.09 -0.98
C PRO A 39 16.18 9.91 -0.42
N GLU A 40 16.25 11.24 -0.52
CA GLU A 40 15.19 12.14 -0.02
C GLU A 40 13.90 11.96 -0.83
N ARG A 41 14.01 11.78 -2.14
CA ARG A 41 12.84 11.50 -3.00
C ARG A 41 12.34 10.08 -2.79
N MET A 42 13.27 9.14 -2.64
CA MET A 42 12.94 7.72 -2.43
C MET A 42 12.22 7.48 -1.12
N HIS A 43 12.43 8.31 -0.09
CA HIS A 43 11.68 8.24 1.17
C HIS A 43 10.16 8.14 0.93
N ASN A 44 9.62 9.04 0.11
CA ASN A 44 8.20 9.03 -0.24
C ASN A 44 7.88 8.11 -1.42
N TYR A 45 8.79 7.98 -2.40
CA TYR A 45 8.50 7.22 -3.62
C TYR A 45 8.53 5.70 -3.44
N TYR A 46 9.24 5.21 -2.42
CA TYR A 46 9.38 3.78 -2.16
C TYR A 46 8.02 3.06 -2.04
N THR A 47 7.06 3.67 -1.35
CA THR A 47 5.73 3.08 -1.18
C THR A 47 4.99 2.85 -2.51
N HIS A 48 5.21 3.72 -3.51
CA HIS A 48 4.68 3.50 -4.85
C HIS A 48 5.30 2.26 -5.49
N LEU A 49 6.62 2.12 -5.43
CA LEU A 49 7.32 0.95 -5.99
C LEU A 49 6.93 -0.35 -5.27
N PHE A 50 6.75 -0.29 -3.96
CA PHE A 50 6.33 -1.43 -3.15
C PHE A 50 4.92 -1.89 -3.55
N ASN A 51 3.92 -1.01 -3.47
CA ASN A 51 2.55 -1.33 -3.83
C ASN A 51 2.44 -1.78 -5.29
N ARG A 52 3.11 -1.08 -6.22
CA ARG A 52 3.17 -1.46 -7.63
C ARG A 52 3.70 -2.88 -7.84
N THR A 53 4.79 -3.25 -7.16
CA THR A 53 5.41 -4.57 -7.31
C THR A 53 4.43 -5.69 -6.90
N VAL A 54 3.65 -5.48 -5.84
CA VAL A 54 2.67 -6.47 -5.37
C VAL A 54 1.43 -6.48 -6.27
N PHE A 55 0.93 -5.31 -6.67
CA PHE A 55 -0.24 -5.18 -7.53
C PHE A 55 0.00 -5.80 -8.92
N GLU A 56 1.13 -5.51 -9.56
CA GLU A 56 1.49 -6.07 -10.87
C GLU A 56 1.64 -7.60 -10.81
N LEU A 57 2.11 -8.16 -9.68
CA LEU A 57 2.13 -9.61 -9.48
C LEU A 57 0.70 -10.18 -9.40
N LEU A 58 -0.19 -9.54 -8.64
CA LEU A 58 -1.58 -9.97 -8.54
C LEU A 58 -2.28 -9.92 -9.90
N GLU A 59 -2.17 -8.83 -10.66
CA GLU A 59 -2.77 -8.75 -12.00
C GLU A 59 -2.20 -9.82 -12.94
N LYS A 60 -0.90 -10.10 -12.84
CA LYS A 60 -0.26 -11.14 -13.66
C LYS A 60 -0.79 -12.55 -13.36
N GLU A 61 -0.97 -12.89 -12.08
CA GLU A 61 -1.31 -14.26 -11.67
C GLU A 61 -2.83 -14.49 -11.58
N ARG A 62 -3.63 -13.43 -11.37
CA ARG A 62 -5.10 -13.51 -11.23
C ARG A 62 -5.86 -13.00 -12.45
N GLY A 63 -5.27 -12.10 -13.23
CA GLY A 63 -5.91 -11.45 -14.37
C GLY A 63 -6.18 -9.97 -14.14
N GLN A 64 -6.34 -9.23 -15.24
CA GLN A 64 -6.62 -7.80 -15.20
C GLN A 64 -7.93 -7.51 -14.47
N GLY A 65 -7.91 -6.59 -13.51
CA GLY A 65 -9.07 -6.22 -12.71
C GLY A 65 -9.33 -7.09 -11.48
N GLU A 66 -8.61 -8.19 -11.28
CA GLU A 66 -8.74 -9.07 -10.11
C GLU A 66 -7.77 -8.71 -8.97
N ALA A 67 -6.87 -7.75 -9.19
CA ALA A 67 -5.90 -7.32 -8.19
C ALA A 67 -6.53 -6.36 -7.17
N VAL A 68 -6.32 -6.68 -5.89
CA VAL A 68 -6.68 -5.81 -4.76
C VAL A 68 -5.60 -5.87 -3.69
N LEU A 69 -5.30 -4.72 -3.09
CA LEU A 69 -4.43 -4.58 -1.93
C LEU A 69 -5.22 -4.12 -0.71
N PHE A 70 -4.56 -4.19 0.44
CA PHE A 70 -4.94 -3.47 1.65
C PHE A 70 -3.71 -2.65 2.10
N ALA A 71 -3.49 -1.50 1.45
CA ALA A 71 -2.24 -0.74 1.54
C ALA A 71 -2.26 0.31 2.66
N ARG A 72 -1.21 0.36 3.49
CA ARG A 72 -1.07 1.38 4.55
C ARG A 72 -0.50 2.69 4.03
N SER A 73 0.62 2.63 3.33
CA SER A 73 1.38 3.80 2.88
C SER A 73 1.08 4.12 1.42
N ALA A 74 1.09 5.41 1.07
CA ALA A 74 0.85 5.88 -0.29
C ALA A 74 1.62 7.18 -0.59
N THR A 75 1.76 7.46 -1.87
CA THR A 75 2.25 8.74 -2.41
C THR A 75 1.53 9.02 -3.74
N ALA A 76 1.87 10.10 -4.44
CA ALA A 76 1.29 10.40 -5.74
C ALA A 76 1.40 9.21 -6.72
N GLY A 77 0.28 8.84 -7.35
CA GLY A 77 0.17 7.66 -8.21
C GLY A 77 -0.22 6.37 -7.47
N GLY A 78 -0.15 6.35 -6.13
CA GLY A 78 -0.55 5.20 -5.31
C GLY A 78 -2.02 4.81 -5.48
N GLN A 79 -2.90 5.74 -5.86
CA GLN A 79 -4.33 5.49 -6.08
C GLN A 79 -4.61 4.46 -7.18
N GLN A 80 -3.63 4.16 -8.03
CA GLN A 80 -3.72 3.12 -9.07
C GLN A 80 -3.72 1.69 -8.49
N TYR A 81 -3.36 1.52 -7.22
CA TYR A 81 -3.22 0.22 -6.55
C TYR A 81 -4.13 0.11 -5.32
N PRO A 82 -5.48 0.12 -5.51
CA PRO A 82 -6.44 0.05 -4.41
C PRO A 82 -6.44 -1.33 -3.74
N VAL A 83 -6.94 -1.49 -2.51
CA VAL A 83 -7.59 -0.50 -1.62
C VAL A 83 -6.59 0.05 -0.59
N HIS A 84 -6.81 1.28 -0.11
CA HIS A 84 -5.98 1.89 0.93
C HIS A 84 -6.68 1.86 2.30
N TRP A 85 -5.93 1.58 3.36
CA TRP A 85 -6.46 1.43 4.71
C TRP A 85 -5.96 2.54 5.65
N GLY A 86 -6.83 2.98 6.55
CA GLY A 86 -6.65 4.17 7.39
C GLY A 86 -5.56 4.13 8.46
N GLY A 87 -4.90 3.00 8.67
CA GLY A 87 -3.89 2.87 9.73
C GLY A 87 -4.45 2.38 11.05
N ASP A 88 -3.55 2.18 12.01
CA ASP A 88 -3.90 1.75 13.37
C ASP A 88 -4.66 2.88 14.08
N CYS A 89 -5.85 2.58 14.61
CA CYS A 89 -6.65 3.57 15.34
C CYS A 89 -7.11 3.04 16.70
N TRP A 90 -7.45 3.95 17.62
CA TRP A 90 -7.94 3.55 18.93
C TRP A 90 -9.42 3.14 18.87
N SER A 91 -9.83 2.24 19.76
CA SER A 91 -11.23 1.88 19.99
C SER A 91 -12.00 2.95 20.76
N SER A 92 -12.07 4.18 20.25
CA SER A 92 -12.87 5.29 20.83
C SER A 92 -13.65 6.05 19.76
N PHE A 93 -14.68 6.79 20.18
CA PHE A 93 -15.48 7.60 19.26
C PHE A 93 -14.69 8.78 18.69
N GLU A 94 -13.77 9.35 19.47
CA GLU A 94 -12.86 10.39 19.01
C GLU A 94 -12.03 9.85 17.85
N ALA A 95 -11.34 8.71 18.06
CA ALA A 95 -10.53 8.02 17.07
C ALA A 95 -11.31 7.66 15.80
N MET A 96 -12.54 7.13 15.95
CA MET A 96 -13.43 6.88 14.82
C MET A 96 -13.69 8.14 13.98
N ALA A 97 -13.88 9.30 14.63
CA ALA A 97 -14.07 10.55 13.92
C ALA A 97 -12.79 11.02 13.21
N GLU A 98 -11.59 10.74 13.76
CA GLU A 98 -10.30 11.02 13.10
C GLU A 98 -10.13 10.15 11.86
N SER A 99 -10.39 8.85 11.97
CA SER A 99 -10.34 7.91 10.85
C SER A 99 -11.25 8.34 9.70
N LEU A 100 -12.49 8.77 10.01
CA LEU A 100 -13.41 9.30 8.99
C LEU A 100 -12.85 10.53 8.27
N ARG A 101 -12.24 11.47 9.00
CA ARG A 101 -11.58 12.64 8.40
C ARG A 101 -10.39 12.22 7.52
N GLY A 102 -9.62 11.22 7.95
CA GLY A 102 -8.54 10.63 7.16
C GLY A 102 -9.04 10.04 5.84
N GLY A 103 -10.10 9.22 5.89
CA GLY A 103 -10.74 8.65 4.71
C GLY A 103 -11.24 9.70 3.73
N LEU A 104 -11.96 10.71 4.21
CA LEU A 104 -12.43 11.82 3.35
C LEU A 104 -11.27 12.61 2.74
N SER A 105 -10.21 12.87 3.50
CA SER A 105 -9.02 13.59 3.02
C SER A 105 -8.29 12.80 1.94
N LEU A 106 -8.17 11.48 2.11
CA LEU A 106 -7.57 10.58 1.12
C LEU A 106 -8.40 10.55 -0.17
N SER A 107 -9.74 10.46 -0.06
CA SER A 107 -10.64 10.52 -1.21
C SER A 107 -10.54 11.84 -1.98
N LEU A 108 -10.47 12.97 -1.27
CA LEU A 108 -10.23 14.30 -1.87
C LEU A 108 -8.83 14.41 -2.52
N SER A 109 -7.91 13.50 -2.19
CA SER A 109 -6.57 13.42 -2.75
C SER A 109 -6.48 12.45 -3.96
N GLY A 110 -7.61 11.98 -4.48
CA GLY A 110 -7.69 11.18 -5.71
C GLY A 110 -7.74 9.67 -5.53
N PHE A 111 -7.88 9.17 -4.30
CA PHE A 111 -8.02 7.73 -4.01
C PHE A 111 -9.49 7.32 -3.99
N GLY A 112 -9.89 6.42 -4.90
CA GLY A 112 -11.30 6.04 -5.03
C GLY A 112 -11.82 5.07 -3.96
N PHE A 113 -10.93 4.35 -3.27
CA PHE A 113 -11.30 3.30 -2.32
C PHE A 113 -10.50 3.41 -1.03
N TRP A 114 -11.20 3.47 0.10
CA TRP A 114 -10.64 3.55 1.44
C TRP A 114 -11.32 2.54 2.38
N SER A 115 -10.55 1.98 3.29
CA SER A 115 -11.02 1.07 4.34
C SER A 115 -10.48 1.49 5.72
N HIS A 116 -11.10 0.97 6.77
CA HIS A 116 -10.68 1.13 8.16
C HIS A 116 -11.08 -0.12 8.94
N ASP A 117 -10.45 -0.32 10.10
CA ASP A 117 -10.80 -1.42 10.99
C ASP A 117 -12.04 -1.06 11.82
N ILE A 118 -13.01 -1.96 11.90
CA ILE A 118 -14.22 -1.77 12.69
C ILE A 118 -13.89 -2.10 14.15
N GLY A 119 -14.06 -1.12 15.03
CA GLY A 119 -13.76 -1.26 16.45
C GLY A 119 -12.40 -0.69 16.86
N GLY A 120 -11.65 -0.11 15.93
CA GLY A 120 -10.28 0.33 16.21
C GLY A 120 -9.27 -0.74 15.87
#